data_AF-B1WXQ4-F1
#
_entry.id   AF-B1WXQ4-F1
#
_cell.length_a   1.000
_cell.length_b   1.000
_cell.length_c   1.000
_cell.angle_alpha   90.00
_cell.angle_beta   90.00
_cell.angle_gamma   90.00
#
_symmetry.space_group_name_H-M   'P 1'
#
loop_
_entity.id
_entity.type
_entity.pdbx_description
1 polymer ?
#
loop_
_entity_poly.entity_id
_entity_poly.type
_entity_poly.pdbx_seq_one_letter_code
_entity_poly.pdbx_strand_id
1 'polypeptide(L)'
;MLTSNQPTNVKADRVVLYQISWEQFNQLLENLGNSRAARIAYDQGTLEIMIPLPEHEYYKERISDVIKDAADILELDFECLGSTTWKQEIKQAGVEPDNCFYVQHEPLIRGKLTFDLNQDPPPDLALEIDLTSKSLERFPIYARLGVPEI
;
A
#
# COMPACT_ATOMS: atom_id res chain seq x y z
N MET A 1 27.94 31.29 13.09
CA MET A 1 28.25 29.88 12.75
C MET A 1 27.06 29.33 11.99
N LEU A 2 27.18 29.20 10.67
CA LEU A 2 26.18 28.54 9.84
C LEU A 2 26.42 27.03 9.95
N THR A 3 25.59 26.33 10.71
CA THR A 3 25.62 24.86 10.72
C THR A 3 25.08 24.39 9.37
N SER A 4 25.96 23.85 8.53
CA SER A 4 25.56 23.12 7.33
C SER A 4 24.71 21.91 7.76
N ASN A 5 23.39 22.00 7.58
CA ASN A 5 22.52 20.83 7.56
C ASN A 5 22.93 19.99 6.36
N GLN A 6 23.82 19.03 6.58
CA GLN A 6 23.95 17.88 5.71
C GLN A 6 22.55 17.24 5.62
N PRO A 7 22.06 16.87 4.43
CA PRO A 7 20.81 16.12 4.35
C PRO A 7 21.04 14.81 5.09
N THR A 8 20.40 14.67 6.25
CA THR A 8 20.26 13.36 6.90
C THR A 8 19.54 12.49 5.89
N ASN A 9 20.21 11.45 5.41
CA ASN A 9 19.58 10.42 4.61
C ASN A 9 18.64 9.65 5.55
N VAL A 10 17.43 10.18 5.74
CA VAL A 10 16.43 9.62 6.64
C VAL A 10 15.99 8.30 6.03
N LYS A 11 16.35 7.20 6.67
CA LYS A 11 15.89 5.87 6.27
C LYS A 11 14.65 5.52 7.08
N ALA A 12 13.61 5.07 6.40
CA ALA A 12 12.50 4.39 7.05
C ALA A 12 13.01 3.09 7.69
N ASP A 13 12.66 2.87 8.97
CA ASP A 13 12.94 1.62 9.66
C ASP A 13 12.21 0.48 8.96
N ARG A 14 12.92 -0.61 8.69
CA ARG A 14 12.38 -1.75 7.97
C ARG A 14 13.04 -3.06 8.32
N VAL A 15 12.33 -4.13 8.06
CA VAL A 15 12.78 -5.52 8.17
C VAL A 15 12.42 -6.23 6.88
N VAL A 16 13.38 -6.95 6.31
CA VAL A 16 13.16 -7.84 5.15
C VAL A 16 13.42 -9.27 5.59
N LEU A 17 12.44 -10.13 5.38
CA LEU A 17 12.49 -11.56 5.66
C LEU A 17 12.39 -12.32 4.34
N TYR A 18 13.21 -13.36 4.21
CA TYR A 18 13.26 -14.21 3.01
C TYR A 18 12.75 -15.60 3.34
N GLN A 19 12.35 -16.34 2.30
CA GLN A 19 11.86 -17.72 2.41
C GLN A 19 10.61 -17.87 3.29
N ILE A 20 9.77 -16.83 3.31
CA ILE A 20 8.51 -16.81 4.05
C ILE A 20 7.42 -17.47 3.22
N SER A 21 6.91 -18.63 3.65
CA SER A 21 5.78 -19.27 2.97
C SER A 21 4.52 -18.39 3.04
N TRP A 22 3.56 -18.63 2.15
CA TRP A 22 2.27 -17.94 2.20
C TRP A 22 1.56 -18.12 3.55
N GLU A 23 1.61 -19.32 4.13
CA GLU A 23 1.04 -19.59 5.45
C GLU A 23 1.73 -18.74 6.53
N GLN A 24 3.07 -18.68 6.53
CA GLN A 24 3.84 -17.86 7.46
C GLN A 24 3.53 -16.36 7.28
N PHE A 25 3.39 -15.90 6.03
CA PHE A 25 2.99 -14.53 5.73
C PHE A 25 1.61 -14.20 6.34
N ASN A 26 0.62 -15.07 6.19
CA ASN A 26 -0.70 -14.85 6.79
C ASN A 26 -0.67 -14.88 8.32
N GLN A 27 0.05 -15.82 8.92
CA GLN A 27 0.23 -15.88 10.38
C GLN A 27 0.90 -14.60 10.91
N LEU A 28 1.92 -14.10 10.21
CA LEU A 28 2.57 -12.83 10.56
C LEU A 28 1.61 -11.65 10.43
N LEU A 29 0.83 -11.59 9.34
CA LEU A 29 -0.19 -10.54 9.15
C LEU A 29 -1.20 -10.52 10.29
N GLU A 30 -1.71 -11.68 10.71
CA GLU A 30 -2.66 -11.83 11.81
C GLU A 30 -2.04 -11.43 13.15
N ASN A 31 -0.83 -11.91 13.45
CA ASN A 31 -0.12 -11.59 14.70
C ASN A 31 0.22 -10.10 14.84
N LEU A 32 0.52 -9.44 13.73
CA LEU A 32 0.79 -8.00 13.70
C LEU A 32 -0.49 -7.16 13.85
N GLY A 33 -1.67 -7.73 13.56
CA GLY A 33 -2.96 -7.08 13.66
C GLY A 33 -3.20 -5.95 12.64
N ASN A 34 -4.40 -5.35 12.71
CA ASN A 34 -4.86 -4.32 11.77
C ASN A 34 -4.59 -2.87 12.22
N SER A 35 -4.09 -2.66 13.45
CA SER A 35 -3.83 -1.33 14.02
C SER A 35 -2.35 -0.95 13.99
N ARG A 36 -1.59 -1.47 13.03
CA ARG A 36 -0.16 -1.24 12.93
C ARG A 36 0.16 0.05 12.19
N ALA A 37 1.19 0.75 12.64
CA ALA A 37 1.82 1.82 11.87
C ALA A 37 2.68 1.28 10.72
N ALA A 38 2.96 -0.02 10.69
CA ALA A 38 3.83 -0.62 9.69
C ALA A 38 3.08 -1.00 8.41
N ARG A 39 3.68 -0.72 7.25
CA ARG A 39 3.25 -1.18 5.92
C ARG A 39 3.96 -2.47 5.56
N ILE A 40 3.28 -3.31 4.78
CA ILE A 40 3.76 -4.65 4.44
C ILE A 40 3.71 -4.87 2.93
N ALA A 41 4.71 -5.57 2.42
CA ALA A 41 4.70 -6.13 1.07
C ALA A 41 5.28 -7.53 1.04
N TYR A 42 4.66 -8.40 0.26
CA TYR A 42 5.02 -9.80 0.07
C TYR A 42 5.08 -10.11 -1.42
N ASP A 43 6.20 -10.69 -1.85
CA ASP A 43 6.37 -11.22 -3.20
C ASP A 43 7.13 -12.54 -3.15
N GLN A 44 6.44 -13.64 -3.45
CA GLN A 44 7.01 -14.97 -3.69
C GLN A 44 8.09 -15.39 -2.66
N GLY A 45 7.78 -15.20 -1.38
CA GLY A 45 8.67 -15.61 -0.29
C GLY A 45 9.53 -14.50 0.30
N THR A 46 9.49 -13.29 -0.25
CA THR A 46 10.13 -12.11 0.35
C THR A 46 9.07 -11.24 1.00
N LEU A 47 9.23 -10.97 2.29
CA LEU A 47 8.35 -10.12 3.09
C LEU A 47 9.13 -8.89 3.54
N GLU A 48 8.68 -7.69 3.16
CA GLU A 48 9.16 -6.42 3.70
C GLU A 48 8.11 -5.85 4.65
N ILE A 49 8.56 -5.45 5.84
CA ILE A 49 7.78 -4.71 6.84
C ILE A 49 8.49 -3.38 7.03
N MET A 50 7.82 -2.26 6.82
CA MET A 50 8.40 -0.92 6.95
C MET A 50 7.55 -0.03 7.84
N ILE A 51 8.19 0.87 8.58
CA ILE A 51 7.53 1.94 9.30
C ILE A 51 7.66 3.21 8.45
N PRO A 52 6.56 3.75 7.89
CA PRO A 52 6.60 4.97 7.13
C PRO A 52 7.05 6.14 8.02
N LEU A 53 7.84 7.05 7.43
CA LEU A 53 8.22 8.30 8.08
C LEU A 53 7.01 9.27 8.12
N PRO A 54 6.98 10.25 9.03
CA PRO A 54 5.94 11.28 9.04
C PRO A 54 5.73 11.99 7.70
N GLU A 55 6.79 12.15 6.91
CA GLU A 55 6.75 12.71 5.57
C GLU A 55 5.91 11.86 4.60
N HIS A 56 5.88 10.53 4.76
CA HIS A 56 5.03 9.67 3.92
C HIS A 56 3.57 10.01 4.16
N GLU A 57 3.17 10.12 5.43
CA GLU A 57 1.80 10.48 5.80
C GLU A 57 1.46 11.89 5.30
N TYR A 58 2.38 12.85 5.43
CA TYR A 58 2.18 14.21 4.92
C TYR A 58 1.91 14.22 3.41
N TYR A 59 2.79 13.64 2.60
CA TYR A 59 2.60 13.65 1.14
C TYR A 59 1.45 12.78 0.68
N LYS A 60 1.22 11.62 1.33
CA LYS A 60 0.07 10.75 1.09
C LYS A 60 -1.23 11.53 1.26
N GLU A 61 -1.42 12.26 2.35
CA GLU A 61 -2.64 13.06 2.56
C GLU A 61 -2.76 14.17 1.51
N ARG A 62 -1.69 14.94 1.25
CA ARG A 62 -1.73 16.04 0.27
C ARG A 62 -2.06 15.58 -1.14
N ILE A 63 -1.50 14.45 -1.58
CA ILE A 63 -1.78 13.89 -2.90
C ILE A 63 -3.17 13.24 -2.92
N SER A 64 -3.56 12.57 -1.84
CA SER A 64 -4.90 12.00 -1.71
C SER A 64 -5.99 13.07 -1.80
N ASP A 65 -5.81 14.23 -1.17
CA ASP A 65 -6.75 15.35 -1.26
C ASP A 65 -6.90 15.83 -2.71
N VAL A 66 -5.81 15.94 -3.46
CA VAL A 66 -5.86 16.34 -4.88
C VAL A 66 -6.60 15.31 -5.73
N ILE A 67 -6.40 14.01 -5.48
CA ILE A 67 -7.12 12.93 -6.19
C ILE A 67 -8.62 13.00 -5.88
N LYS A 68 -8.98 13.19 -4.62
CA LYS A 68 -10.39 13.32 -4.18
C LYS A 68 -11.05 14.56 -4.78
N ASP A 69 -10.40 15.71 -4.71
CA ASP A 69 -10.88 16.96 -5.31
C ASP A 69 -11.07 16.81 -6.83
N ALA A 70 -10.16 16.11 -7.51
CA ALA A 70 -10.29 15.83 -8.93
C ALA A 70 -11.48 14.92 -9.23
N ALA A 71 -11.68 13.86 -8.45
CA ALA A 71 -12.82 12.97 -8.59
C ALA A 71 -14.15 13.71 -8.38
N ASP A 72 -14.22 14.57 -7.36
CA ASP A 72 -15.40 15.41 -7.07
C ASP A 72 -15.71 16.37 -8.22
N ILE A 73 -14.69 17.06 -8.78
CA ILE A 73 -14.86 17.97 -9.92
C ILE A 73 -15.33 17.22 -11.17
N LEU A 74 -14.91 15.97 -11.33
CA LEU A 74 -15.29 15.11 -12.45
C LEU A 74 -16.61 14.37 -12.21
N GLU A 75 -17.28 14.58 -11.06
CA GLU A 75 -18.50 13.89 -10.63
C GLU A 75 -18.34 12.36 -10.63
N LEU A 76 -17.18 11.87 -10.20
CA LEU A 76 -16.86 10.46 -10.07
C LEU A 76 -17.03 10.01 -8.61
N ASP A 77 -17.89 9.02 -8.39
CA ASP A 77 -17.95 8.32 -7.11
C ASP A 77 -16.64 7.55 -6.87
N PHE A 78 -16.15 7.55 -5.63
CA PHE A 78 -14.96 6.78 -5.26
C PHE A 78 -15.02 6.24 -3.82
N GLU A 79 -14.28 5.15 -3.58
CA GLU A 79 -14.01 4.59 -2.25
C GLU A 79 -12.49 4.53 -1.99
N CYS A 80 -12.09 4.84 -0.75
CA CYS A 80 -10.69 4.99 -0.36
C CYS A 80 -10.32 3.96 0.72
N LEU A 81 -9.33 3.10 0.45
CA LEU A 81 -9.06 1.90 1.29
C LEU A 81 -7.57 1.67 1.59
N GLY A 82 -6.81 2.75 1.83
CA GLY A 82 -5.35 2.74 1.94
C GLY A 82 -4.72 1.83 3.00
N SER A 83 -5.44 1.49 4.09
CA SER A 83 -4.91 0.58 5.12
C SER A 83 -5.20 -0.89 4.85
N THR A 84 -5.80 -1.22 3.71
CA THR A 84 -6.15 -2.60 3.35
C THR A 84 -4.95 -3.30 2.75
N THR A 85 -4.55 -4.44 3.32
CA THR A 85 -3.56 -5.32 2.67
C THR A 85 -4.23 -6.10 1.54
N TRP A 86 -3.96 -5.72 0.30
CA TRP A 86 -4.41 -6.40 -0.91
C TRP A 86 -3.52 -7.62 -1.17
N LYS A 87 -4.09 -8.83 -1.19
CA LYS A 87 -3.29 -10.06 -1.29
C LYS A 87 -4.02 -11.18 -2.02
N GLN A 88 -3.26 -12.03 -2.72
CA GLN A 88 -3.82 -13.19 -3.42
C GLN A 88 -2.84 -14.38 -3.42
N GLU A 89 -3.29 -15.52 -2.88
CA GLU A 89 -2.46 -16.71 -2.68
C GLU A 89 -1.96 -17.32 -3.99
N ILE A 90 -2.85 -17.47 -4.97
CA ILE A 90 -2.47 -18.06 -6.27
C ILE A 90 -1.39 -17.23 -6.98
N LYS A 91 -1.31 -15.94 -6.66
CA LYS A 91 -0.28 -15.02 -7.16
C LYS A 91 0.97 -14.98 -6.28
N GLN A 92 0.89 -15.48 -5.05
CA GLN A 92 1.94 -15.36 -4.03
C GLN A 92 2.37 -13.90 -3.86
N ALA A 93 1.39 -12.99 -3.79
CA ALA A 93 1.63 -11.56 -3.66
C ALA A 93 0.70 -10.92 -2.64
N GLY A 94 1.21 -9.91 -1.95
CA GLY A 94 0.44 -9.05 -1.07
C GLY A 94 1.10 -7.70 -0.90
N VAL A 95 0.32 -6.62 -0.82
CA VAL A 95 0.83 -5.27 -0.63
C VAL A 95 -0.18 -4.42 0.12
N GLU A 96 0.34 -3.59 1.02
CA GLU A 96 -0.42 -2.51 1.64
C GLU A 96 0.06 -1.19 1.02
N PRO A 97 -0.80 -0.50 0.24
CA PRO A 97 -0.45 0.78 -0.35
C PRO A 97 -0.33 1.87 0.71
N ASP A 98 0.27 3.02 0.35
CA ASP A 98 0.13 4.20 1.19
C ASP A 98 -1.32 4.71 1.14
N ASN A 99 -1.92 4.73 -0.05
CA ASN A 99 -3.37 4.84 -0.21
C ASN A 99 -3.86 4.15 -1.49
N CYS A 100 -5.16 3.90 -1.64
CA CYS A 100 -5.72 3.40 -2.89
C CYS A 100 -7.17 3.82 -3.09
N PHE A 101 -7.58 3.89 -4.34
CA PHE A 101 -8.87 4.39 -4.77
C PHE A 101 -9.56 3.38 -5.69
N TYR A 102 -10.84 3.14 -5.40
CA TYR A 102 -11.78 2.51 -6.31
C TYR A 102 -12.61 3.62 -6.94
N VAL A 103 -12.67 3.66 -8.26
CA VAL A 103 -13.41 4.67 -9.04
C VAL A 103 -14.31 3.95 -10.04
N GLN A 104 -13.73 3.16 -10.96
CA GLN A 104 -14.50 2.34 -11.90
C GLN A 104 -15.16 1.15 -11.20
N HIS A 105 -14.44 0.56 -10.25
CA HIS A 105 -14.91 -0.58 -9.46
C HIS A 105 -15.69 -0.16 -8.20
N GLU A 106 -15.87 1.14 -7.96
CA GLU A 106 -16.54 1.68 -6.77
C GLU A 106 -17.91 1.03 -6.50
N PRO A 107 -18.82 0.84 -7.49
CA PRO A 107 -20.14 0.28 -7.21
C PRO A 107 -20.11 -1.16 -6.70
N LEU A 108 -19.03 -1.90 -6.94
CA LEU A 108 -18.83 -3.28 -6.49
C LEU A 108 -18.27 -3.34 -5.06
N ILE A 109 -17.70 -2.24 -4.59
CA ILE A 109 -16.94 -2.14 -3.33
C ILE A 109 -17.67 -1.31 -2.28
N ARG A 110 -18.53 -0.36 -2.71
CA ARG A 110 -19.31 0.54 -1.87
C ARG A 110 -19.90 -0.16 -0.64
N GLY A 111 -19.57 0.37 0.54
CA GLY A 111 -20.09 -0.10 1.83
C GLY A 111 -19.56 -1.46 2.32
N LYS A 112 -18.62 -2.10 1.63
CA LYS A 112 -17.94 -3.30 2.14
C LYS A 112 -16.88 -2.92 3.18
N LEU A 113 -16.69 -3.79 4.17
CA LEU A 113 -15.65 -3.67 5.20
C LEU A 113 -14.65 -4.83 5.19
N THR A 114 -14.88 -5.81 4.33
CA THR A 114 -14.06 -7.00 4.17
C THR A 114 -13.88 -7.25 2.68
N PHE A 115 -12.65 -7.54 2.26
CA PHE A 115 -12.29 -7.64 0.86
C PHE A 115 -11.47 -8.90 0.60
N ASP A 116 -11.74 -9.55 -0.52
CA ASP A 116 -11.01 -10.73 -0.97
C ASP A 116 -10.74 -10.63 -2.47
N LEU A 117 -9.48 -10.47 -2.88
CA LEU A 117 -9.10 -10.35 -4.30
C LEU A 117 -9.37 -11.61 -5.14
N ASN A 118 -9.82 -12.71 -4.53
CA ASN A 118 -10.34 -13.84 -5.30
C ASN A 118 -11.78 -13.61 -5.80
N GLN A 119 -12.49 -12.62 -5.27
CA GLN A 119 -13.90 -12.34 -5.54
C GLN A 119 -14.14 -10.87 -5.90
N ASP A 120 -13.46 -9.96 -5.21
CA ASP A 120 -13.52 -8.52 -5.39
C ASP A 120 -12.45 -8.04 -6.37
N PRO A 121 -12.73 -6.98 -7.16
CA PRO A 121 -11.71 -6.36 -7.99
C PRO A 121 -10.59 -5.74 -7.15
N PRO A 122 -9.37 -5.61 -7.70
CA PRO A 122 -8.33 -4.78 -7.09
C PRO A 122 -8.68 -3.28 -7.18
N PRO A 123 -8.00 -2.41 -6.42
CA PRO A 123 -8.15 -0.97 -6.58
C PRO A 123 -7.84 -0.54 -8.01
N ASP A 124 -8.52 0.51 -8.48
CA ASP A 124 -8.27 1.11 -9.79
C ASP A 124 -6.96 1.92 -9.79
N LEU A 125 -6.67 2.58 -8.67
CA LEU A 125 -5.49 3.40 -8.48
C LEU A 125 -4.86 3.08 -7.13
N ALA A 126 -3.59 2.68 -7.13
CA ALA A 126 -2.75 2.70 -5.94
C ALA A 126 -2.01 4.04 -5.85
N LEU A 127 -1.67 4.47 -4.63
CA LEU A 127 -0.80 5.61 -4.37
C LEU A 127 0.37 5.13 -3.53
N GLU A 128 1.57 5.41 -4.01
CA GLU A 128 2.84 5.07 -3.37
C GLU A 128 3.71 6.32 -3.21
N ILE A 129 4.11 6.61 -1.97
CA ILE A 129 5.01 7.68 -1.62
C ILE A 129 6.42 7.11 -1.52
N ASP A 130 7.26 7.39 -2.52
CA ASP A 130 8.63 6.90 -2.57
C ASP A 130 9.64 7.96 -2.13
N LEU A 131 9.84 8.07 -0.81
CA LEU A 131 10.82 9.01 -0.22
C LEU A 131 12.15 8.33 0.12
N THR A 132 12.13 7.02 0.33
CA THR A 132 13.31 6.26 0.76
C THR A 132 13.40 5.01 -0.09
N SER A 133 14.60 4.68 -0.57
CA SER A 133 14.85 3.50 -1.41
C SER A 133 14.20 2.26 -0.80
N LYS A 134 13.18 1.66 -1.44
CA LYS A 134 12.50 0.42 -0.99
C LYS A 134 13.41 -0.80 -1.20
N SER A 135 13.27 -1.84 -0.38
CA SER A 135 14.09 -3.06 -0.55
C SER A 135 13.39 -4.07 -1.45
N LEU A 136 12.06 -4.04 -1.49
CA LEU A 136 11.25 -4.80 -2.42
C LEU A 136 10.50 -3.84 -3.36
N GLU A 137 10.64 -4.05 -4.66
CA GLU A 137 9.98 -3.25 -5.69
C GLU A 137 8.46 -3.44 -5.62
N ARG A 138 7.71 -2.34 -5.44
CA ARG A 138 6.25 -2.41 -5.24
C ARG A 138 5.48 -2.60 -6.54
N PHE A 139 5.94 -1.98 -7.63
CA PHE A 139 5.21 -1.96 -8.91
C PHE A 139 4.97 -3.37 -9.48
N PRO A 140 5.93 -4.31 -9.45
CA PRO A 140 5.69 -5.68 -9.88
C PRO A 140 4.62 -6.40 -9.04
N ILE A 141 4.47 -6.08 -7.75
CA ILE A 141 3.47 -6.67 -6.87
C ILE A 141 2.08 -6.18 -7.27
N TYR A 142 1.92 -4.87 -7.45
CA TYR A 142 0.68 -4.27 -7.95
C TYR A 142 0.24 -4.84 -9.30
N ALA A 143 1.17 -4.88 -10.27
CA ALA A 143 0.90 -5.45 -11.58
C ALA A 143 0.45 -6.93 -11.49
N ARG A 144 1.04 -7.70 -10.57
CA ARG A 144 0.66 -9.10 -10.35
C ARG A 144 -0.73 -9.26 -9.72
N LEU A 145 -1.10 -8.34 -8.84
CA LEU A 145 -2.42 -8.25 -8.22
C LEU A 145 -3.48 -7.62 -9.15
N GLY A 146 -3.08 -7.15 -10.33
CA GLY A 146 -3.98 -6.62 -11.34
C GLY A 146 -4.41 -5.17 -11.11
N VAL A 147 -3.69 -4.42 -10.26
CA VAL A 147 -3.92 -2.97 -10.10
C VAL A 147 -3.46 -2.27 -11.38
N PRO A 148 -4.34 -1.53 -12.07
CA PRO A 148 -4.03 -0.99 -13.40
C PRO A 148 -3.23 0.31 -13.36
N GLU A 149 -3.33 1.10 -12.28
CA GLU A 149 -2.65 2.39 -12.13
C GLU A 149 -1.99 2.53 -10.75
N ILE A 150 -0.81 3.14 -10.71
CA ILE A 150 0.02 3.37 -9.50
C ILE A 150 0.61 4.78 -9.56
#